data_AF-A0A2E7RQB4-F1
#
_entry.id   AF-A0A2E7RQB4-F1
#
_cell.length_a   1.000
_cell.length_b   1.000
_cell.length_c   1.000
_cell.angle_alpha   90.00
_cell.angle_beta   90.00
_cell.angle_gamma   90.00
#
_symmetry.space_group_name_H-M   'P 1'
#
loop_
_entity.id
_entity.type
_entity.pdbx_description
1 polymer ?
#
loop_
_entity_poly.entity_id
_entity_poly.type
_entity_poly.pdbx_seq_one_letter_code
_entity_poly.pdbx_strand_id
1 'polypeptide(L)'
;MGLGDDIIFLGKAEEQYKKTGKKIVPLYNAGWNTLYENVEFISKNKDNDCLTMNARDTSEPSDIHVNYYTQGQEQTILGKRYIWRDFKPSRYRVRLTEKELDFADKAIQGKFIIVNPDYKSTFFATNKNWGFHKYQEIVNRLSREIQVVRIMPGGKYTEPKLKNAINIQSENIKNSIAIMSKASFGVTYEGLITHILSGFNIPVVNIQGGIGIMNYDNNINLRYDHFKTPCASTYPCAHCDEANENITIDMVYAACKKFL
;
A
#
# COMPACT_ATOMS: atom_id res chain seq x y z
N MET A 1 4.94 10.77 -5.12
CA MET A 1 4.16 9.54 -4.93
C MET A 1 5.08 8.34 -4.91
N GLY A 2 4.74 7.34 -4.10
CA GLY A 2 5.29 6.00 -4.21
C GLY A 2 4.38 5.11 -5.06
N LEU A 3 4.77 3.85 -5.24
CA LEU A 3 3.98 2.87 -6.00
C LEU A 3 2.55 2.68 -5.46
N GLY A 4 2.31 2.94 -4.16
CA GLY A 4 0.98 2.86 -3.57
C GLY A 4 0.01 3.87 -4.17
N ASP A 5 0.48 5.10 -4.39
CA ASP A 5 -0.38 6.14 -4.97
C ASP A 5 -0.61 5.90 -6.47
N ASP A 6 0.34 5.24 -7.16
CA ASP A 6 0.15 4.83 -8.56
C ASP A 6 -0.98 3.79 -8.69
N ILE A 7 -1.19 2.93 -7.69
CA ILE A 7 -2.33 1.99 -7.65
C ILE A 7 -3.64 2.75 -7.42
N ILE A 8 -3.65 3.73 -6.51
CA ILE A 8 -4.82 4.59 -6.30
C ILE A 8 -5.16 5.34 -7.60
N PHE A 9 -4.14 5.82 -8.32
CA PHE A 9 -4.30 6.48 -9.61
C PHE A 9 -4.93 5.57 -10.63
N LEU A 10 -4.45 4.34 -10.75
CA LEU A 10 -5.00 3.37 -11.68
C LEU A 10 -6.48 3.06 -11.39
N GLY A 11 -6.87 3.02 -10.12
CA GLY A 11 -8.27 2.87 -9.73
C GLY A 11 -9.14 4.04 -10.22
N LYS A 12 -8.66 5.27 -10.01
CA LYS A 12 -9.37 6.48 -10.48
C LYS A 12 -9.36 6.60 -12.01
N ALA A 13 -8.27 6.19 -12.66
CA ALA A 13 -8.13 6.21 -14.11
C ALA A 13 -9.11 5.22 -14.75
N GLU A 14 -9.28 4.03 -14.17
CA GLU A 14 -10.24 3.04 -14.63
C GLU A 14 -11.68 3.56 -14.53
N GLU A 15 -12.03 4.28 -13.45
CA GLU A 15 -13.34 4.95 -13.32
C GLU A 15 -13.57 5.97 -14.44
N GLN A 16 -12.58 6.80 -14.75
CA GLN A 16 -12.70 7.80 -15.81
C GLN A 16 -12.77 7.16 -17.20
N TYR A 17 -12.00 6.10 -17.44
CA TYR A 17 -12.09 5.34 -18.67
C TYR A 17 -13.49 4.72 -18.84
N LYS A 18 -14.03 4.06 -17.81
CA LYS A 18 -15.39 3.49 -17.84
C LYS A 18 -16.47 4.55 -18.10
N LYS A 19 -16.26 5.78 -17.61
CA LYS A 19 -17.19 6.90 -17.79
C LYS A 19 -17.11 7.52 -19.18
N THR A 20 -15.91 7.61 -19.77
CA THR A 20 -15.67 8.45 -20.95
C THR A 20 -15.33 7.66 -22.22
N GLY A 21 -14.90 6.41 -22.08
CA GLY A 21 -14.32 5.60 -23.16
C GLY A 21 -12.92 6.05 -23.60
N LYS A 22 -12.40 7.16 -23.06
CA LYS A 22 -11.11 7.74 -23.45
C LYS A 22 -9.97 7.21 -22.61
N LYS A 23 -8.85 6.90 -23.26
CA LYS A 23 -7.64 6.44 -22.55
C LYS A 23 -7.08 7.56 -21.68
N ILE A 24 -6.41 7.19 -20.61
CA ILE A 24 -5.84 8.13 -19.65
C ILE A 24 -4.33 8.22 -19.84
N VAL A 25 -3.83 9.45 -20.01
CA VAL A 25 -2.40 9.76 -20.05
C VAL A 25 -2.00 10.33 -18.68
N PRO A 26 -1.14 9.64 -17.92
CA PRO A 26 -0.62 10.16 -16.65
C PRO A 26 0.29 11.36 -16.93
N LEU A 27 -0.03 12.53 -16.36
CA LEU A 27 0.67 13.78 -16.68
C LEU A 27 2.03 13.98 -16.02
N TYR A 28 2.48 13.08 -15.16
CA TYR A 28 3.61 13.37 -14.29
C TYR A 28 4.93 12.70 -14.71
N ASN A 29 6.00 13.51 -14.71
CA ASN A 29 7.42 13.21 -15.02
C ASN A 29 8.10 12.15 -14.11
N ALA A 30 7.37 11.27 -13.44
CA ALA A 30 7.97 10.12 -12.76
C ALA A 30 8.40 9.01 -13.74
N GLY A 31 8.08 9.16 -15.03
CA GLY A 31 8.31 8.15 -16.05
C GLY A 31 7.20 7.11 -16.07
N TRP A 32 7.22 6.30 -17.12
CA TRP A 32 6.34 5.15 -17.25
C TRP A 32 6.70 4.10 -16.19
N ASN A 33 5.72 3.67 -15.39
CA ASN A 33 5.90 2.67 -14.34
C ASN A 33 5.43 1.29 -14.86
N THR A 34 6.12 0.22 -14.45
CA THR A 34 5.74 -1.19 -14.68
C THR A 34 4.30 -1.53 -14.26
N LEU A 35 3.71 -0.80 -13.30
CA LEU A 35 2.29 -0.95 -12.94
C LEU A 35 1.33 -0.56 -14.08
N TYR A 36 1.77 0.25 -15.05
CA TYR A 36 0.99 0.69 -16.20
C TYR A 36 1.08 -0.27 -17.39
N GLU A 37 1.99 -1.26 -17.32
CA GLU A 37 2.13 -2.27 -18.36
C GLU A 37 0.89 -3.17 -18.43
N ASN A 38 0.46 -3.47 -19.66
CA ASN A 38 -0.73 -4.26 -19.97
C ASN A 38 -2.04 -3.67 -19.45
N VAL A 39 -2.08 -2.35 -19.20
CA VAL A 39 -3.31 -1.64 -18.80
C VAL A 39 -3.93 -0.98 -20.03
N GLU A 40 -5.04 -1.54 -20.48
CA GLU A 40 -5.73 -1.21 -21.74
C GLU A 40 -6.18 0.26 -21.85
N PHE A 41 -6.42 0.89 -20.70
CA PHE A 41 -6.94 2.25 -20.61
C PHE A 41 -5.87 3.30 -20.28
N ILE A 42 -4.60 2.91 -20.10
CA ILE A 42 -3.50 3.85 -19.89
C ILE A 42 -2.70 4.02 -21.19
N SER A 43 -2.39 5.26 -21.55
CA SER A 43 -1.54 5.57 -22.70
C SER A 43 -0.31 6.38 -22.29
N LYS A 44 0.82 6.11 -22.94
CA LYS A 44 2.05 6.89 -22.77
C LYS A 44 2.01 8.20 -23.56
N ASN A 45 1.31 8.19 -24.69
CA ASN A 45 1.25 9.31 -25.63
C ASN A 45 -0.16 9.89 -25.66
N LYS A 46 -0.27 11.22 -25.69
CA LYS A 46 -1.55 11.92 -25.87
C LYS A 46 -1.91 11.96 -27.35
N ASP A 47 -3.13 11.54 -27.66
CA ASP A 47 -3.82 11.77 -28.93
C ASP A 47 -5.24 12.33 -28.66
N ASN A 48 -6.07 12.43 -29.70
CA ASN A 48 -7.42 12.99 -29.60
C ASN A 48 -8.40 12.11 -28.78
N ASP A 49 -8.07 10.82 -28.61
CA ASP A 49 -8.86 9.83 -27.88
C ASP A 49 -8.36 9.64 -26.43
N CYS A 50 -7.45 10.51 -26.00
CA CYS A 50 -6.89 10.52 -24.66
C CYS A 50 -7.41 11.70 -23.82
N LEU A 51 -7.47 11.48 -22.51
CA LEU A 51 -7.59 12.51 -21.49
C LEU A 51 -6.35 12.49 -20.63
N THR A 52 -5.82 13.67 -20.34
CA THR A 52 -4.73 13.79 -19.38
C THR A 52 -5.30 13.81 -17.97
N MET A 53 -4.75 12.97 -17.08
CA MET A 53 -5.18 12.91 -15.69
C MET A 53 -4.03 13.12 -14.74
N ASN A 54 -4.28 13.94 -13.74
CA ASN A 54 -3.32 14.23 -12.69
C ASN A 54 -3.82 13.71 -11.33
N ALA A 55 -2.88 13.14 -10.58
CA ALA A 55 -3.05 12.58 -9.24
C ALA A 55 -2.24 13.30 -8.14
N ARG A 56 -1.51 14.36 -8.47
CA ARG A 56 -0.66 15.10 -7.54
C ARG A 56 -1.05 16.57 -7.52
N ASP A 57 -0.66 17.25 -6.45
CA ASP A 57 -0.58 18.72 -6.41
C ASP A 57 0.47 19.18 -7.43
N THR A 58 0.07 19.40 -8.67
CA THR A 58 0.86 20.05 -9.71
C THR A 58 0.05 21.13 -10.38
N SER A 59 0.73 22.20 -10.79
CA SER A 59 0.18 23.32 -11.55
C SER A 59 0.01 23.00 -13.03
N GLU A 60 0.53 21.87 -13.50
CA GLU A 60 0.39 21.45 -14.90
C GLU A 60 -1.08 21.24 -15.26
N PRO A 61 -1.56 21.81 -16.37
CA PRO A 61 -2.95 21.67 -16.78
C PRO A 61 -3.28 20.21 -17.13
N SER A 62 -4.42 19.73 -16.65
CA SER A 62 -4.93 18.39 -16.89
C SER A 62 -6.40 18.44 -17.30
N ASP A 63 -6.80 17.56 -18.21
CA ASP A 63 -8.21 17.40 -18.57
C ASP A 63 -9.02 16.93 -17.34
N ILE A 64 -8.40 16.12 -16.47
CA ILE A 64 -8.98 15.63 -15.22
C ILE A 64 -8.00 15.82 -14.06
N HIS A 65 -8.44 16.53 -13.02
CA HIS A 65 -7.73 16.64 -11.76
C HIS A 65 -8.38 15.76 -10.69
N VAL A 66 -7.65 14.76 -10.19
CA VAL A 66 -8.11 13.95 -9.07
C VAL A 66 -7.68 14.60 -7.78
N ASN A 67 -8.67 15.00 -6.99
CA ASN A 67 -8.50 15.46 -5.62
C ASN A 67 -8.13 14.28 -4.70
N TYR A 68 -6.83 14.01 -4.55
CA TYR A 68 -6.30 12.94 -3.69
C TYR A 68 -6.55 13.21 -2.21
N TYR A 69 -6.15 12.27 -1.36
CA TYR A 69 -6.32 12.29 0.09
C TYR A 69 -5.66 13.48 0.83
N THR A 70 -4.85 14.31 0.17
CA THR A 70 -4.27 15.53 0.75
C THR A 70 -5.20 16.74 0.52
N GLN A 71 -5.56 17.43 1.60
CA GLN A 71 -6.25 18.73 1.54
C GLN A 71 -5.26 19.90 1.52
N GLY A 72 -4.16 19.74 2.25
CA GLY A 72 -3.20 20.81 2.45
C GLY A 72 -2.03 20.37 3.31
N GLN A 73 -1.23 21.33 3.71
CA GLN A 73 0.00 21.11 4.47
C GLN A 73 0.15 22.24 5.49
N GLU A 74 0.72 21.92 6.64
CA GLU A 74 0.99 22.88 7.70
C GLU A 74 2.46 22.76 8.13
N GLN A 75 3.09 23.92 8.34
CA GLN A 75 4.43 24.00 8.90
C GLN A 75 4.33 24.12 10.43
N THR A 76 4.92 23.16 11.15
CA THR A 76 5.08 23.22 12.61
C THR A 76 6.53 23.60 12.96
N ILE A 77 6.79 23.84 14.25
CA ILE A 77 8.16 24.09 14.75
C ILE A 77 9.11 22.90 14.53
N LEU A 78 8.58 21.67 14.42
CA LEU A 78 9.38 20.45 14.23
C LEU A 78 9.49 20.03 12.76
N GLY A 79 8.65 20.59 11.90
CA GLY A 79 8.60 20.25 10.50
C GLY A 79 7.18 20.25 9.95
N LYS A 80 7.04 19.68 8.76
CA LYS A 80 5.79 19.67 8.00
C LYS A 80 4.85 18.56 8.47
N ARG A 81 3.55 18.82 8.43
CA ARG A 81 2.52 17.78 8.46
C ARG A 81 1.51 17.98 7.35
N TYR A 82 0.87 16.89 6.93
CA TYR A 82 -0.21 16.94 5.95
C TYR A 82 -1.56 17.11 6.62
N ILE A 83 -2.46 17.84 5.97
CA ILE A 83 -3.87 17.88 6.34
C ILE A 83 -4.57 16.96 5.36
N TRP A 84 -5.22 15.94 5.91
CA TRP A 84 -5.94 14.96 5.12
C TRP A 84 -7.34 15.42 4.80
N ARG A 85 -7.83 15.05 3.62
CA ARG A 85 -9.25 15.12 3.28
C ARG A 85 -9.87 13.74 3.38
N ASP A 86 -11.19 13.70 3.54
CA ASP A 86 -11.92 12.44 3.39
C ASP A 86 -11.78 11.93 1.95
N PHE A 87 -11.23 10.73 1.81
CA PHE A 87 -10.91 10.15 0.51
C PHE A 87 -11.10 8.63 0.55
N LYS A 88 -12.03 8.16 -0.30
CA LYS A 88 -12.21 6.74 -0.55
C LYS A 88 -11.38 6.32 -1.78
N PRO A 89 -10.32 5.51 -1.60
CA PRO A 89 -9.55 5.01 -2.71
C PRO A 89 -10.38 4.05 -3.56
N SER A 90 -10.22 4.14 -4.87
CA SER A 90 -10.77 3.16 -5.80
C SER A 90 -9.87 1.94 -5.83
N ARG A 91 -10.47 0.75 -5.81
CA ARG A 91 -9.71 -0.49 -5.94
C ARG A 91 -9.19 -0.63 -7.36
N TYR A 92 -7.97 -1.13 -7.48
CA TYR A 92 -7.40 -1.47 -8.77
C TYR A 92 -6.70 -2.82 -8.72
N ARG A 93 -7.17 -3.75 -9.55
CA ARG A 93 -6.54 -5.05 -9.75
C ARG A 93 -5.42 -4.91 -10.77
N VAL A 94 -4.17 -4.94 -10.30
CA VAL A 94 -2.99 -4.89 -11.18
C VAL A 94 -3.07 -6.02 -12.21
N ARG A 95 -2.87 -5.68 -13.49
CA ARG A 95 -2.88 -6.64 -14.60
C ARG A 95 -1.63 -7.50 -14.52
N LEU A 96 -1.78 -8.82 -14.48
CA LEU A 96 -0.65 -9.76 -14.42
C LEU A 96 -0.63 -10.64 -15.66
N THR A 97 0.57 -10.96 -16.16
CA THR A 97 0.78 -11.88 -17.27
C THR A 97 0.80 -13.34 -16.78
N GLU A 98 0.60 -14.29 -17.69
CA GLU A 98 0.72 -15.73 -17.37
C GLU A 98 2.10 -16.07 -16.79
N LYS A 99 3.18 -15.48 -17.33
CA LYS A 99 4.54 -15.70 -16.83
C LYS A 99 4.72 -15.25 -15.37
N GLU A 100 4.09 -14.13 -14.99
CA GLU A 100 4.13 -13.62 -13.60
C GLU A 100 3.32 -14.52 -12.66
N LEU A 101 2.18 -15.05 -13.13
CA LEU A 101 1.36 -15.99 -12.37
C LEU A 101 2.06 -17.35 -12.20
N ASP A 102 2.68 -17.87 -13.25
CA ASP A 102 3.50 -19.09 -13.23
C ASP A 102 4.69 -18.96 -12.28
N PHE A 103 5.33 -17.79 -12.25
CA PHE A 103 6.37 -17.50 -11.27
C PHE A 103 5.83 -17.63 -9.85
N ALA A 104 4.66 -17.04 -9.58
CA ALA A 104 4.04 -17.13 -8.26
C ALA A 104 3.67 -18.57 -7.88
N ASP A 105 3.16 -19.39 -8.81
CA ASP A 105 2.89 -20.81 -8.56
C ASP A 105 4.17 -21.57 -8.20
N LYS A 106 5.28 -21.31 -8.90
CA LYS A 106 6.56 -21.97 -8.58
C LYS A 106 7.16 -21.49 -7.26
N ALA A 107 6.96 -20.22 -6.92
CA ALA A 107 7.53 -19.59 -5.73
C ALA A 107 6.85 -20.01 -4.43
N ILE A 108 5.53 -20.25 -4.46
CA ILE A 108 4.77 -20.57 -3.26
C ILE A 108 3.59 -21.50 -3.55
N GLN A 109 3.37 -22.46 -2.66
CA GLN A 109 2.28 -23.43 -2.74
C GLN A 109 1.45 -23.41 -1.46
N GLY A 110 0.19 -23.84 -1.56
CA GLY A 110 -0.74 -23.92 -0.44
C GLY A 110 -1.32 -22.58 0.02
N LYS A 111 -2.10 -22.61 1.12
CA LYS A 111 -2.73 -21.42 1.71
C LYS A 111 -1.69 -20.66 2.54
N PHE A 112 -1.53 -19.37 2.27
CA PHE A 112 -0.57 -18.52 2.98
C PHE A 112 -1.10 -17.10 3.21
N ILE A 113 -0.40 -16.37 4.08
CA ILE A 113 -0.63 -14.95 4.35
C ILE A 113 0.63 -14.14 4.05
N ILE A 114 0.46 -12.85 3.80
CA ILE A 114 1.58 -11.91 3.64
C ILE A 114 1.80 -11.17 4.95
N VAL A 115 3.05 -11.10 5.43
CA VAL A 115 3.46 -10.21 6.51
C VAL A 115 4.58 -9.31 6.03
N ASN A 116 4.38 -7.99 6.15
CA ASN A 116 5.34 -6.98 5.73
C ASN A 116 5.70 -6.06 6.91
N PRO A 117 6.91 -6.20 7.48
CA PRO A 117 7.44 -5.29 8.49
C PRO A 117 8.06 -4.03 7.88
N ASP A 118 8.30 -4.03 6.56
CA ASP A 118 9.05 -3.00 5.87
C ASP A 118 8.23 -1.71 5.69
N TYR A 119 8.88 -0.56 5.93
CA TYR A 119 8.26 0.76 5.75
C TYR A 119 9.22 1.72 5.04
N LYS A 120 8.64 2.76 4.41
CA LYS A 120 9.43 3.80 3.73
C LYS A 120 9.67 4.97 4.69
N SER A 121 10.93 5.23 5.03
CA SER A 121 11.30 6.32 5.93
C SER A 121 11.36 7.70 5.29
N THR A 122 11.37 7.80 3.95
CA THR A 122 11.64 9.06 3.25
C THR A 122 10.52 10.10 3.32
N PHE A 123 9.32 9.76 3.80
CA PHE A 123 8.16 10.66 3.77
C PHE A 123 7.51 10.87 5.14
N PHE A 124 7.37 9.80 5.92
CA PHE A 124 6.82 9.87 7.28
C PHE A 124 7.86 9.55 8.36
N ALA A 125 9.16 9.71 8.05
CA ALA A 125 10.25 9.33 8.94
C ALA A 125 10.04 7.90 9.50
N THR A 126 10.13 7.72 10.82
CA THR A 126 9.90 6.44 11.51
C THR A 126 8.45 6.24 11.93
N ASN A 127 7.53 7.16 11.62
CA ASN A 127 6.16 7.14 12.16
C ASN A 127 5.34 5.92 11.70
N LYS A 128 5.73 5.27 10.60
CA LYS A 128 5.13 4.01 10.11
C LYS A 128 5.87 2.74 10.60
N ASN A 129 6.81 2.88 11.52
CA ASN A 129 7.54 1.77 12.10
C ASN A 129 6.80 1.23 13.33
N TRP A 130 6.04 0.15 13.15
CA TRP A 130 5.41 -0.54 14.28
C TRP A 130 6.41 -1.37 15.11
N GLY A 131 7.63 -1.56 14.63
CA GLY A 131 8.68 -2.33 15.27
C GLY A 131 8.78 -3.76 14.72
N PHE A 132 9.94 -4.10 14.17
CA PHE A 132 10.21 -5.41 13.57
C PHE A 132 9.92 -6.58 14.54
N HIS A 133 10.28 -6.43 15.83
CA HIS A 133 10.06 -7.46 16.84
C HIS A 133 8.57 -7.79 17.05
N LYS A 134 7.66 -6.81 16.90
CA LYS A 134 6.21 -7.04 16.99
C LYS A 134 5.72 -7.88 15.81
N TYR A 135 6.17 -7.58 14.59
CA TYR A 135 5.90 -8.43 13.43
C TYR A 135 6.47 -9.84 13.58
N GLN A 136 7.69 -9.97 14.10
CA GLN A 136 8.28 -11.28 14.36
C GLN A 136 7.44 -12.11 15.35
N GLU A 137 6.90 -11.48 16.39
CA GLU A 137 6.02 -12.17 17.33
C GLU A 137 4.69 -12.58 16.68
N ILE A 138 4.10 -11.72 15.84
CA ILE A 138 2.93 -12.09 15.02
C ILE A 138 3.22 -13.32 14.15
N VAL A 139 4.39 -13.36 13.49
CA VAL A 139 4.80 -14.51 12.69
C VAL A 139 4.99 -15.77 13.54
N ASN A 140 5.58 -15.67 14.73
CA ASN A 140 5.77 -16.82 15.63
C ASN A 140 4.44 -17.48 16.01
N ARG A 141 3.38 -16.68 16.17
CA ARG A 141 2.04 -17.17 16.49
C ARG A 141 1.34 -17.74 15.25
N LEU A 142 1.26 -16.96 14.17
CA LEU A 142 0.52 -17.33 12.96
C LEU A 142 1.13 -18.49 12.19
N SER A 143 2.46 -18.66 12.22
CA SER A 143 3.16 -19.77 11.54
C SER A 143 2.76 -21.16 12.03
N ARG A 144 2.12 -21.25 13.20
CA ARG A 144 1.56 -22.50 13.75
C ARG A 144 0.21 -22.86 13.12
N GLU A 145 -0.42 -21.93 12.42
CA GLU A 145 -1.80 -22.03 11.93
C GLU A 145 -1.87 -21.91 10.40
N ILE A 146 -1.01 -21.08 9.81
CA ILE A 146 -0.96 -20.83 8.38
C ILE A 146 0.48 -20.51 7.94
N GLN A 147 0.80 -20.83 6.70
CA GLN A 147 2.07 -20.43 6.11
C GLN A 147 2.19 -18.90 6.07
N VAL A 148 3.28 -18.38 6.64
CA VAL A 148 3.57 -16.94 6.62
C VAL A 148 4.62 -16.64 5.57
N VAL A 149 4.33 -15.72 4.67
CA VAL A 149 5.23 -15.29 3.59
C VAL A 149 5.60 -13.83 3.78
N ARG A 150 6.89 -13.53 3.65
CA ARG A 150 7.38 -12.16 3.47
C ARG A 150 8.07 -12.07 2.12
N ILE A 151 7.69 -11.06 1.33
CA ILE A 151 8.37 -10.75 0.08
C ILE A 151 9.39 -9.65 0.38
N MET A 152 10.66 -9.92 0.12
CA MET A 152 11.77 -9.01 0.34
C MET A 152 12.12 -8.32 -0.98
N PRO A 153 11.92 -7.00 -1.09
CA PRO A 153 12.13 -6.27 -2.35
C PRO A 153 13.61 -6.04 -2.72
N GLY A 154 14.56 -6.39 -1.83
CA GLY A 154 15.99 -6.18 -2.06
C GLY A 154 16.45 -4.73 -1.95
N GLY A 155 17.67 -4.47 -2.40
CA GLY A 155 18.26 -3.13 -2.42
C GLY A 155 18.44 -2.52 -1.02
N LYS A 156 17.80 -1.36 -0.79
CA LYS A 156 17.99 -0.53 0.43
C LYS A 156 17.24 -1.03 1.67
N TYR A 157 16.43 -2.08 1.53
CA TYR A 157 15.70 -2.67 2.67
C TYR A 157 16.62 -3.66 3.39
N THR A 158 17.04 -3.31 4.61
CA THR A 158 18.05 -4.04 5.40
C THR A 158 17.48 -4.83 6.57
N GLU A 159 16.16 -4.83 6.75
CA GLU A 159 15.51 -5.57 7.83
C GLU A 159 15.78 -7.08 7.72
N PRO A 160 16.13 -7.77 8.82
CA PRO A 160 16.52 -9.17 8.78
C PRO A 160 15.35 -10.07 8.37
N LYS A 161 15.63 -11.31 7.94
CA LYS A 161 14.58 -12.29 7.63
C LYS A 161 13.68 -12.54 8.85
N LEU A 162 12.38 -12.72 8.61
CA LEU A 162 11.45 -13.16 9.65
C LEU A 162 11.65 -14.67 9.90
N LYS A 163 11.93 -15.05 11.15
CA LYS A 163 11.96 -16.46 11.56
C LYS A 163 10.54 -17.05 11.45
N ASN A 164 10.44 -18.34 11.12
CA ASN A 164 9.18 -19.06 10.90
C ASN A 164 8.32 -18.53 9.73
N ALA A 165 8.90 -17.69 8.86
CA ALA A 165 8.29 -17.28 7.60
C ALA A 165 9.10 -17.78 6.40
N ILE A 166 8.42 -17.96 5.28
CA ILE A 166 9.05 -18.13 3.97
C ILE A 166 9.40 -16.72 3.47
N ASN A 167 10.71 -16.42 3.45
CA ASN A 167 11.22 -15.13 3.01
C ASN A 167 11.63 -15.22 1.53
N ILE A 168 10.81 -14.67 0.64
CA ILE A 168 11.01 -14.72 -0.81
C ILE A 168 11.65 -13.42 -1.28
N GLN A 169 12.84 -13.51 -1.87
CA GLN A 169 13.51 -12.37 -2.48
C GLN A 169 12.93 -12.10 -3.88
N SER A 170 12.47 -10.88 -4.15
CA SER A 170 11.99 -10.50 -5.48
C SER A 170 12.13 -8.99 -5.71
N GLU A 171 13.03 -8.61 -6.60
CA GLU A 171 13.22 -7.22 -7.03
C GLU A 171 12.24 -6.81 -8.14
N ASN A 172 11.56 -7.78 -8.77
CA ASN A 172 10.52 -7.52 -9.75
C ASN A 172 9.17 -7.33 -9.05
N ILE A 173 8.64 -6.10 -9.12
CA ILE A 173 7.38 -5.74 -8.45
C ILE A 173 6.18 -6.57 -8.93
N LYS A 174 6.11 -6.94 -10.21
CA LYS A 174 4.99 -7.69 -10.77
C LYS A 174 4.99 -9.14 -10.31
N ASN A 175 6.17 -9.76 -10.24
CA ASN A 175 6.34 -11.08 -9.63
C ASN A 175 5.92 -11.06 -8.15
N SER A 176 6.33 -10.02 -7.42
CA SER A 176 5.92 -9.82 -6.02
C SER A 176 4.39 -9.66 -5.90
N ILE A 177 3.76 -8.87 -6.77
CA ILE A 177 2.30 -8.72 -6.82
C ILE A 177 1.61 -10.03 -7.19
N ALA A 178 2.18 -10.82 -8.10
CA ALA A 178 1.62 -12.11 -8.48
C ALA A 178 1.59 -13.08 -7.29
N ILE A 179 2.64 -13.10 -6.47
CA ILE A 179 2.62 -13.85 -5.19
C ILE A 179 1.53 -13.28 -4.29
N MET A 180 1.48 -11.97 -4.06
CA MET A 180 0.46 -11.33 -3.21
C MET A 180 -0.97 -11.63 -3.66
N SER A 181 -1.22 -11.75 -4.97
CA SER A 181 -2.55 -12.01 -5.55
C SER A 181 -3.16 -13.37 -5.16
N LYS A 182 -2.35 -14.27 -4.56
CA LYS A 182 -2.75 -15.60 -4.12
C LYS A 182 -2.85 -15.72 -2.58
N ALA A 183 -2.57 -14.65 -1.85
CA ALA A 183 -2.62 -14.65 -0.39
C ALA A 183 -4.05 -14.74 0.13
N SER A 184 -4.24 -15.35 1.31
CA SER A 184 -5.53 -15.36 2.00
C SER A 184 -5.86 -14.02 2.65
N PHE A 185 -4.86 -13.38 3.24
CA PHE A 185 -4.90 -12.01 3.76
C PHE A 185 -3.48 -11.47 3.96
N GLY A 186 -3.35 -10.18 4.28
CA GLY A 186 -2.07 -9.56 4.63
C GLY A 186 -2.07 -8.85 5.99
N VAL A 187 -0.88 -8.69 6.56
CA VAL A 187 -0.60 -7.88 7.75
C VAL A 187 0.53 -6.91 7.41
N THR A 188 0.24 -5.62 7.49
CA THR A 188 1.21 -4.57 7.13
C THR A 188 0.81 -3.25 7.77
N TYR A 189 1.78 -2.34 7.88
CA TYR A 189 1.48 -0.93 7.99
C TYR A 189 0.85 -0.41 6.69
N GLU A 190 -0.03 0.58 6.79
CA GLU A 190 -0.67 1.24 5.66
C GLU A 190 0.36 1.70 4.61
N GLY A 191 0.17 1.22 3.37
CA GLY A 191 1.01 1.56 2.23
C GLY A 191 0.75 0.66 1.01
N LEU A 192 1.78 0.46 0.19
CA LEU A 192 1.72 -0.24 -1.10
C LEU A 192 0.98 -1.59 -1.02
N ILE A 193 1.35 -2.45 -0.07
CA ILE A 193 0.76 -3.79 0.05
C ILE A 193 -0.72 -3.73 0.39
N THR A 194 -1.16 -2.77 1.22
CA THR A 194 -2.58 -2.55 1.50
C THR A 194 -3.36 -2.28 0.21
N HIS A 195 -2.85 -1.42 -0.67
CA HIS A 195 -3.49 -1.09 -1.94
C HIS A 195 -3.49 -2.28 -2.91
N ILE A 196 -2.38 -3.01 -3.03
CA ILE A 196 -2.29 -4.21 -3.87
C ILE A 196 -3.34 -5.24 -3.45
N LEU A 197 -3.30 -5.68 -2.19
CA LEU A 197 -4.18 -6.74 -1.70
C LEU A 197 -5.66 -6.34 -1.82
N SER A 198 -5.99 -5.11 -1.44
CA SER A 198 -7.36 -4.59 -1.57
C SER A 198 -7.83 -4.54 -3.03
N GLY A 199 -6.92 -4.30 -3.98
CA GLY A 199 -7.17 -4.38 -5.42
C GLY A 199 -7.58 -5.77 -5.91
N PHE A 200 -7.04 -6.83 -5.29
CA PHE A 200 -7.44 -8.22 -5.54
C PHE A 200 -8.60 -8.69 -4.64
N ASN A 201 -9.23 -7.79 -3.88
CA ASN A 201 -10.25 -8.11 -2.88
C ASN A 201 -9.73 -9.04 -1.76
N ILE A 202 -8.42 -9.04 -1.51
CA ILE A 202 -7.79 -9.79 -0.43
C ILE A 202 -7.79 -8.90 0.83
N PRO A 203 -8.31 -9.38 1.97
CA PRO A 203 -8.40 -8.58 3.18
C PRO A 203 -7.03 -8.30 3.81
N VAL A 204 -6.94 -7.19 4.54
CA VAL A 204 -5.71 -6.73 5.20
C VAL A 204 -5.99 -6.37 6.65
N VAL A 205 -5.17 -6.87 7.58
CA VAL A 205 -5.00 -6.28 8.91
C VAL A 205 -4.04 -5.10 8.74
N ASN A 206 -4.62 -3.92 8.63
CA ASN A 206 -3.95 -2.70 8.20
C ASN A 206 -3.61 -1.82 9.42
N ILE A 207 -2.33 -1.80 9.80
CA ILE A 207 -1.85 -0.95 10.90
C ILE A 207 -1.75 0.48 10.37
N GLN A 208 -2.56 1.39 10.91
CA GLN A 208 -2.60 2.79 10.51
C GLN A 208 -1.91 3.72 11.52
N GLY A 209 -1.80 3.28 12.78
CA GLY A 209 -1.23 4.04 13.89
C GLY A 209 -1.86 5.43 13.98
N GLY A 210 -1.02 6.46 14.10
CA GLY A 210 -1.45 7.85 14.19
C GLY A 210 -1.56 8.56 12.83
N ILE A 211 -1.33 7.89 11.69
CA ILE A 211 -1.23 8.55 10.37
C ILE A 211 -2.38 8.20 9.44
N GLY A 212 -2.75 6.92 9.39
CA GLY A 212 -3.55 6.36 8.31
C GLY A 212 -5.01 6.82 8.30
N ILE A 213 -5.51 7.07 7.08
CA ILE A 213 -6.89 7.45 6.79
C ILE A 213 -7.53 6.56 5.72
N MET A 214 -6.70 5.82 4.99
CA MET A 214 -7.14 5.10 3.80
C MET A 214 -7.76 3.77 4.19
N ASN A 215 -9.06 3.65 3.91
CA ASN A 215 -9.86 2.51 4.29
C ASN A 215 -10.37 1.79 3.04
N TYR A 216 -10.31 0.47 3.07
CA TYR A 216 -11.04 -0.41 2.16
C TYR A 216 -12.00 -1.26 2.99
N ASP A 217 -13.19 -1.51 2.45
CA ASP A 217 -14.32 -2.09 3.20
C ASP A 217 -14.05 -3.52 3.73
N ASN A 218 -13.08 -4.24 3.17
CA ASN A 218 -12.68 -5.60 3.57
C ASN A 218 -11.47 -5.64 4.51
N ASN A 219 -10.95 -4.49 4.96
CA ASN A 219 -9.78 -4.44 5.83
C ASN A 219 -10.18 -4.22 7.29
N ILE A 220 -9.42 -4.80 8.21
CA ILE A 220 -9.45 -4.42 9.62
C ILE A 220 -8.40 -3.34 9.81
N ASN A 221 -8.84 -2.10 10.00
CA ASN A 221 -7.94 -0.97 10.21
C ASN A 221 -7.68 -0.77 11.70
N LEU A 222 -6.41 -0.89 12.10
CA LEU A 222 -5.97 -0.65 13.47
C LEU A 222 -5.40 0.77 13.55
N ARG A 223 -6.27 1.69 13.96
CA ARG A 223 -5.97 3.12 14.07
C ARG A 223 -5.99 3.52 15.54
N TYR A 224 -5.07 4.40 15.92
CA TYR A 224 -5.02 4.92 17.27
C TYR A 224 -6.14 5.95 17.50
N ASP A 225 -7.10 5.61 18.36
CA ASP A 225 -8.22 6.48 18.71
C ASP A 225 -7.74 7.60 19.65
N HIS A 226 -7.44 8.74 19.05
CA HIS A 226 -6.91 9.90 19.76
C HIS A 226 -7.22 11.16 18.94
N PHE A 227 -7.50 12.28 19.61
CA PHE A 227 -7.95 13.52 18.95
C PHE A 227 -6.92 14.12 17.96
N LYS A 228 -5.63 13.76 18.11
CA LYS A 228 -4.56 14.15 17.18
C LYS A 228 -4.42 13.20 15.99
N THR A 229 -5.14 12.08 15.96
CA THR A 229 -5.17 11.15 14.83
C THR A 229 -6.23 11.61 13.83
N PRO A 230 -5.91 11.73 12.54
CA PRO A 230 -4.61 11.50 11.93
C PRO A 230 -3.65 12.69 12.09
N CYS A 231 -2.41 12.42 12.51
CA CYS A 231 -1.38 13.41 12.79
C CYS A 231 -0.61 13.82 11.53
N ALA A 232 -0.28 12.83 10.68
CA ALA A 232 0.34 13.02 9.38
C ALA A 232 1.67 13.81 9.35
N SER A 233 2.40 13.83 10.47
CA SER A 233 3.73 14.45 10.56
C SER A 233 4.74 13.73 9.67
N THR A 234 5.57 14.50 8.97
CA THR A 234 6.66 13.97 8.11
C THR A 234 8.00 13.83 8.85
N TYR A 235 8.02 14.18 10.13
CA TYR A 235 9.16 14.13 11.05
C TYR A 235 8.86 13.15 12.19
N PRO A 236 9.89 12.64 12.91
CA PRO A 236 9.67 11.77 14.07
C PRO A 236 8.70 12.40 15.08
N CYS A 237 7.64 11.68 15.42
CA CYS A 237 6.49 12.24 16.12
C CYS A 237 6.10 11.40 17.32
N ALA A 238 6.18 11.99 18.53
CA ALA A 238 5.82 11.32 19.77
C ALA A 238 4.37 10.77 19.77
N HIS A 239 3.44 11.46 19.11
CA HIS A 239 2.06 10.94 18.93
C HIS A 239 2.02 9.67 18.08
N CYS A 240 2.84 9.59 17.03
CA CYS A 240 2.92 8.39 16.19
C CYS A 240 3.63 7.25 16.90
N ASP A 241 4.64 7.54 17.72
CA ASP A 241 5.31 6.55 18.56
C ASP A 241 4.33 5.97 19.60
N GLU A 242 3.58 6.83 20.29
CA GLU A 242 2.51 6.44 21.21
C GLU A 242 1.42 5.59 20.51
N ALA A 243 1.03 5.98 19.30
CA ALA A 243 0.08 5.22 18.49
C ALA A 243 0.59 3.80 18.17
N ASN A 244 1.88 3.69 17.84
CA ASN A 244 2.52 2.41 17.51
C ASN A 244 2.67 1.50 18.74
N GLU A 245 2.83 2.08 19.93
CA GLU A 245 2.81 1.33 21.19
C GLU A 245 1.42 0.90 21.63
N ASN A 246 0.40 1.75 21.42
CA ASN A 246 -0.99 1.42 21.74
C ASN A 246 -1.55 0.27 20.90
N ILE A 247 -1.10 0.12 19.65
CA ILE A 247 -1.47 -1.03 18.83
C ILE A 247 -0.62 -2.22 19.27
N THR A 248 -1.19 -3.08 20.12
CA THR A 248 -0.47 -4.22 20.70
C THR A 248 -0.39 -5.41 19.75
N ILE A 249 0.54 -6.32 20.02
CA ILE A 249 0.67 -7.61 19.33
C ILE A 249 -0.64 -8.41 19.44
N ASP A 250 -1.28 -8.41 20.61
CA ASP A 250 -2.52 -9.17 20.82
C ASP A 250 -3.69 -8.61 19.99
N MET A 251 -3.78 -7.28 19.84
CA MET A 251 -4.79 -6.66 18.96
C MET A 251 -4.59 -7.09 17.50
N VAL A 252 -3.35 -7.04 17.00
CA VAL A 252 -3.03 -7.45 15.63
C VAL A 252 -3.29 -8.95 15.43
N TYR A 253 -2.89 -9.79 16.39
CA TYR A 253 -3.12 -11.23 16.32
C TYR A 253 -4.62 -11.57 16.35
N ALA A 254 -5.39 -10.95 17.24
CA ALA A 254 -6.84 -11.13 17.31
C ALA A 254 -7.54 -10.67 16.02
N ALA A 255 -7.06 -9.61 15.38
CA ALA A 255 -7.54 -9.19 14.06
C ALA A 255 -7.22 -10.25 12.98
N CYS A 256 -6.01 -10.83 12.98
CA CYS A 256 -5.63 -11.89 12.05
C CYS A 256 -6.52 -13.13 12.22
N LYS A 257 -6.85 -13.51 13.46
CA LYS A 257 -7.71 -14.65 13.77
C LYS A 257 -9.12 -14.55 13.17
N LYS A 258 -9.60 -13.35 12.83
CA LYS A 258 -10.89 -13.17 12.14
C LYS A 258 -10.88 -13.59 10.67
N PHE A 259 -9.69 -13.76 10.07
CA PHE A 259 -9.51 -14.17 8.67
C PHE A 259 -8.96 -15.60 8.51
N LEU A 260 -8.61 -16.27 9.61
CA LEU A 260 -8.14 -17.65 9.62
C LEU A 260 -9.31 -18.63 9.62
#